data_AF-A0A9P6X6X2-F1
#
_entry.id   AF-A0A9P6X6X2-F1
#
_cell.length_a   1.000
_cell.length_b   1.000
_cell.length_c   1.000
_cell.angle_alpha   90.00
_cell.angle_beta   90.00
_cell.angle_gamma   90.00
#
_symmetry.space_group_name_H-M   'P 1'
#
loop_
_entity.id
_entity.type
_entity.pdbx_description
1 polymer ?
#
loop_
_entity_poly.entity_id
_entity_poly.type
_entity_poly.pdbx_seq_one_letter_code
_entity_poly.pdbx_strand_id
1 'polypeptide(L)'
;MPTVYIIIYSLYHHVYTLAQNVQKGLEAQGVTAKLFQVPETLSDDILEKMHAPPKPDIPVITVDDLTKADAFLFGIPTRFGTLPAQMKSFLDATGGLWASGALSGKFVGTFFSTASQHGGQETTAYTLLTYFAHHGLNYVPLGFANAHLFDNSEVVGGSAYGAGTVANGDGSRLPTDKELDIAKTQGENFAKLLVAYHRGLEIVDSVETKEASPAAPAAKDVNNSADAPVSQKSPQTEKKISSLKAKKEDKKESKCFCIACNAGMEVLKRIDGSAIEAVAKAIQILEDEPLTNAGYGSSLTLRGTVECDAGLMEGKTGTFGAVGAVSGVKNPIMTAKQMVQEGMNGLLSLGRIPPMLLVGQGAKEWTKTRGYPVVEDGSLIEQSSFKTYIDHISRLVEYQEQNNQPDLGHDTVGAICIDRFGNMASGVSSGGISLKAPGRVGEAAMYGCGCWSQNEKDNVPGIACSTTGTGEQIMRTMLTYKCATRLQNEDDIQSALANTLTKDFLDSPLLNIYDNKSVGIIALKVHTSNDKTRLEFWYGHTTEDMGIGYMSSTSCKPKVRL
;
A
#
# COMPACT_ATOMS: atom_id res chain seq x y z
N MET A 1 -13.58 -30.42 -6.97
CA MET A 1 -13.75 -29.68 -8.24
C MET A 1 -14.72 -28.54 -8.00
N PRO A 2 -14.35 -27.30 -8.31
CA PRO A 2 -15.21 -26.16 -8.06
C PRO A 2 -16.45 -26.18 -8.96
N THR A 3 -17.55 -25.67 -8.43
CA THR A 3 -18.85 -25.58 -9.10
C THR A 3 -19.18 -24.13 -9.44
N VAL A 4 -19.45 -23.85 -10.71
CA VAL A 4 -19.80 -22.52 -11.22
C VAL A 4 -21.25 -22.50 -11.68
N TYR A 5 -22.03 -21.53 -11.18
CA TYR A 5 -23.38 -21.30 -11.66
C TYR A 5 -23.39 -20.19 -12.70
N ILE A 6 -23.88 -20.51 -13.89
CA ILE A 6 -24.14 -19.53 -14.94
C ILE A 6 -25.60 -19.11 -14.76
N ILE A 7 -25.83 -17.85 -14.40
CA ILE A 7 -27.15 -17.34 -14.04
C ILE A 7 -27.55 -16.30 -15.07
N ILE A 8 -28.63 -16.56 -15.80
CA ILE A 8 -29.04 -15.70 -16.91
C ILE A 8 -30.45 -15.17 -16.78
N TYR A 9 -30.69 -14.06 -17.46
CA TYR A 9 -32.00 -13.73 -17.99
C TYR A 9 -31.87 -13.64 -19.52
N SER A 10 -32.79 -14.19 -20.30
CA SER A 10 -32.64 -14.21 -21.76
C SER A 10 -33.96 -14.33 -22.50
N LEU A 11 -34.59 -13.18 -22.81
CA LEU A 11 -35.88 -13.15 -23.49
C LEU A 11 -35.81 -13.68 -24.94
N TYR A 12 -34.83 -13.22 -25.72
CA TYR A 12 -34.67 -13.57 -27.15
C TYR A 12 -33.49 -14.51 -27.43
N HIS A 13 -33.09 -15.30 -26.42
CA HIS A 13 -32.05 -16.34 -26.51
C HIS A 13 -30.60 -15.90 -26.82
N HIS A 14 -30.32 -14.63 -27.11
CA HIS A 14 -28.94 -14.14 -27.35
C HIS A 14 -27.99 -14.43 -26.19
N VAL A 15 -28.40 -14.11 -24.96
CA VAL A 15 -27.63 -14.38 -23.75
C VAL A 15 -27.54 -15.89 -23.48
N TYR A 16 -28.60 -16.63 -23.72
CA TYR A 16 -28.59 -18.09 -23.60
C TYR A 16 -27.54 -18.74 -24.52
N THR A 17 -27.46 -18.32 -25.77
CA THR A 17 -26.46 -18.81 -26.73
C THR A 17 -25.03 -18.49 -26.30
N LEU A 18 -24.78 -17.29 -25.76
CA LEU A 18 -23.48 -16.96 -25.16
C LEU A 18 -23.18 -17.83 -23.94
N ALA A 19 -24.17 -18.03 -23.06
CA ALA A 19 -24.04 -18.82 -21.83
C ALA A 19 -23.62 -20.27 -22.11
N GLN A 20 -24.15 -20.87 -23.17
CA GLN A 20 -23.74 -22.22 -23.60
C GLN A 20 -22.26 -22.29 -24.01
N ASN A 21 -21.69 -21.21 -24.56
CA ASN A 21 -20.28 -21.18 -24.94
C ASN A 21 -19.36 -20.83 -23.76
N VAL A 22 -19.82 -19.96 -22.85
CA VAL A 22 -19.18 -19.78 -21.53
C VAL A 22 -19.11 -21.13 -20.79
N GLN A 23 -20.20 -21.89 -20.78
CA GLN A 23 -20.26 -23.23 -20.17
C GLN A 23 -19.21 -24.17 -20.74
N LYS A 24 -19.12 -24.27 -22.08
CA LYS A 24 -18.08 -25.09 -22.74
C LYS A 24 -16.67 -24.68 -22.32
N GLY A 25 -16.41 -23.38 -22.17
CA GLY A 25 -15.11 -22.87 -21.74
C GLY A 25 -14.76 -23.25 -20.29
N LEU A 26 -15.74 -23.17 -19.38
CA LEU A 26 -15.57 -23.60 -17.99
C LEU A 26 -15.28 -25.11 -17.90
N GLU A 27 -16.11 -25.93 -18.57
CA GLU A 27 -16.02 -27.39 -18.52
C GLU A 27 -14.72 -27.91 -19.15
N ALA A 28 -14.21 -27.25 -20.18
CA ALA A 28 -12.91 -27.57 -20.79
C ALA A 28 -11.72 -27.44 -19.82
N GLN A 29 -11.89 -26.71 -18.71
CA GLN A 29 -10.87 -26.53 -17.68
C GLN A 29 -11.14 -27.37 -16.41
N GLY A 30 -12.05 -28.35 -16.47
CA GLY A 30 -12.33 -29.26 -15.36
C GLY A 30 -13.19 -28.68 -14.24
N VAL A 31 -13.97 -27.63 -14.55
CA VAL A 31 -14.94 -27.01 -13.63
C VAL A 31 -16.33 -27.57 -13.90
N THR A 32 -17.11 -27.82 -12.84
CA THR A 32 -18.52 -28.23 -12.99
C THR A 32 -19.38 -26.98 -13.21
N ALA A 33 -19.94 -26.81 -14.40
CA ALA A 33 -20.82 -25.69 -14.71
C ALA A 33 -22.30 -26.10 -14.68
N LYS A 34 -23.16 -25.25 -14.13
CA LYS A 34 -24.62 -25.42 -14.17
C LYS A 34 -25.30 -24.14 -14.65
N LEU A 35 -26.20 -24.27 -15.62
CA LEU A 35 -26.91 -23.14 -16.20
C LEU A 35 -28.29 -22.99 -15.55
N PHE A 36 -28.63 -21.77 -15.14
CA PHE A 36 -29.89 -21.42 -14.53
C PHE A 36 -30.48 -20.14 -15.13
N GLN A 37 -31.80 -20.00 -15.06
CA GLN A 37 -32.49 -18.74 -15.33
C GLN A 37 -33.06 -18.11 -14.06
N VAL A 38 -33.08 -16.78 -13.99
CA VAL A 38 -33.83 -16.07 -12.94
C VAL A 38 -35.34 -16.14 -13.19
N PRO A 39 -36.19 -15.99 -12.17
CA PRO A 39 -37.63 -15.99 -12.32
C PRO A 39 -38.12 -14.93 -13.33
N GLU A 40 -39.05 -15.34 -14.20
CA GLU A 40 -39.76 -14.41 -15.09
C GLU A 40 -40.83 -13.64 -14.31
N THR A 41 -40.89 -12.33 -14.50
CA THR A 41 -41.86 -11.44 -13.84
C THR A 41 -42.96 -10.94 -14.78
N LEU A 42 -42.81 -11.13 -16.09
CA LEU A 42 -43.85 -10.84 -17.08
C LEU A 42 -44.86 -11.99 -17.17
N SER A 43 -46.14 -11.65 -17.37
CA SER A 43 -47.19 -12.62 -17.64
C SER A 43 -47.07 -13.20 -19.05
N ASP A 44 -47.62 -14.40 -19.27
CA ASP A 44 -47.61 -15.05 -20.59
C ASP A 44 -48.24 -14.18 -21.68
N ASP A 45 -49.35 -13.49 -21.38
CA ASP A 45 -49.99 -12.53 -22.31
C ASP A 45 -49.05 -11.39 -22.76
N ILE A 46 -48.15 -10.92 -21.89
CA ILE A 46 -47.19 -9.86 -22.22
C ILE A 46 -46.07 -10.45 -23.08
N LEU A 47 -45.59 -11.65 -22.73
CA LEU A 47 -44.56 -12.35 -23.49
C LEU A 47 -45.04 -12.64 -24.92
N GLU A 48 -46.29 -13.06 -25.09
CA GLU A 48 -46.91 -13.28 -26.40
C GLU A 48 -46.96 -11.99 -27.23
N LYS A 49 -47.39 -10.87 -26.62
CA LYS A 49 -47.40 -9.55 -27.27
C LYS A 49 -46.01 -9.04 -27.64
N MET A 50 -44.98 -9.46 -26.92
CA MET A 50 -43.59 -9.14 -27.19
C MET A 50 -42.95 -10.09 -28.23
N HIS A 51 -43.72 -11.04 -28.76
CA HIS A 51 -43.24 -12.10 -29.65
C HIS A 51 -42.04 -12.85 -29.06
N ALA A 52 -42.07 -13.10 -27.74
CA ALA A 52 -41.01 -13.84 -27.08
C ALA A 52 -41.00 -15.30 -27.56
N PRO A 53 -39.83 -15.85 -27.93
CA PRO A 53 -39.73 -17.26 -28.28
C PRO A 53 -40.02 -18.16 -27.07
N PRO A 54 -40.31 -19.46 -27.28
CA PRO A 54 -40.48 -20.41 -26.20
C PRO A 54 -39.23 -20.46 -25.31
N LYS A 55 -39.43 -20.40 -23.98
CA LYS A 55 -38.34 -20.38 -23.00
C LYS A 55 -37.43 -21.61 -23.14
N PRO A 56 -36.09 -21.47 -22.99
CA PRO A 56 -35.20 -22.61 -22.93
C PRO A 56 -35.52 -23.48 -21.71
N ASP A 57 -35.32 -24.79 -21.85
CA ASP A 57 -35.50 -25.76 -20.77
C ASP A 57 -34.28 -25.74 -19.82
N ILE A 58 -34.22 -24.71 -18.98
CA ILE A 58 -33.21 -24.53 -17.94
C ILE A 58 -33.87 -24.27 -16.58
N PRO A 59 -33.33 -24.81 -15.48
CA PRO A 59 -33.93 -24.66 -14.15
C PRO A 59 -33.97 -23.20 -13.71
N VAL A 60 -35.04 -22.83 -13.01
CA VAL A 60 -35.17 -21.52 -12.36
C VAL A 60 -34.38 -21.53 -11.04
N ILE A 61 -33.49 -20.56 -10.84
CA ILE A 61 -32.70 -20.42 -9.62
C ILE A 61 -33.45 -19.67 -8.52
N THR A 62 -33.26 -20.10 -7.27
CA THR A 62 -33.67 -19.36 -6.08
C THR A 62 -32.47 -18.71 -5.40
N VAL A 63 -32.68 -17.68 -4.57
CA VAL A 63 -31.56 -17.00 -3.89
C VAL A 63 -30.76 -17.96 -3.01
N ASP A 64 -31.42 -18.92 -2.34
CA ASP A 64 -30.74 -19.89 -1.47
C ASP A 64 -29.79 -20.82 -2.23
N ASP A 65 -30.06 -21.06 -3.52
CA ASP A 65 -29.19 -21.86 -4.37
C ASP A 65 -27.81 -21.22 -4.58
N LEU A 66 -27.70 -19.89 -4.44
CA LEU A 66 -26.42 -19.18 -4.60
C LEU A 66 -25.36 -19.69 -3.62
N THR A 67 -25.76 -20.13 -2.43
CA THR A 67 -24.83 -20.66 -1.42
C THR A 67 -24.12 -21.95 -1.87
N LYS A 68 -24.71 -22.68 -2.82
CA LYS A 68 -24.28 -24.02 -3.26
C LYS A 68 -23.19 -23.99 -4.34
N ALA A 69 -22.86 -22.83 -4.90
CA ALA A 69 -21.83 -22.66 -5.91
C ALA A 69 -20.58 -22.00 -5.33
N ASP A 70 -19.42 -22.26 -5.92
CA ASP A 70 -18.16 -21.61 -5.56
C ASP A 70 -17.98 -20.27 -6.28
N ALA A 71 -18.62 -20.12 -7.44
CA ALA A 71 -18.56 -18.91 -8.24
C ALA A 71 -19.74 -18.76 -9.21
N PHE A 72 -19.89 -17.56 -9.77
CA PHE A 72 -21.01 -17.19 -10.63
C PHE A 72 -20.57 -16.50 -11.93
N LEU A 73 -21.30 -16.74 -13.02
CA LEU A 73 -21.23 -15.93 -14.23
C LEU A 73 -22.63 -15.43 -14.59
N PHE A 74 -22.83 -14.12 -14.54
CA PHE A 74 -24.13 -13.49 -14.81
C PHE A 74 -24.26 -13.06 -16.26
N GLY A 75 -25.23 -13.66 -16.97
CA GLY A 75 -25.57 -13.32 -18.35
C GLY A 75 -26.79 -12.42 -18.41
N ILE A 76 -26.63 -11.18 -18.90
CA ILE A 76 -27.66 -10.15 -18.76
C ILE A 76 -27.90 -9.38 -20.05
N PRO A 77 -29.15 -9.27 -20.53
CA PRO A 77 -29.49 -8.40 -21.64
C PRO A 77 -29.60 -6.98 -21.11
N THR A 78 -28.98 -6.03 -21.79
CA THR A 78 -28.98 -4.64 -21.35
C THR A 78 -30.32 -3.97 -21.65
N ARG A 79 -30.90 -3.32 -20.63
CA ARG A 79 -32.06 -2.44 -20.75
C ARG A 79 -31.68 -1.05 -20.27
N PHE A 80 -31.69 -0.06 -21.17
CA PHE A 80 -31.32 1.34 -20.88
C PHE A 80 -29.94 1.49 -20.20
N GLY A 81 -28.96 0.69 -20.62
CA GLY A 81 -27.63 0.69 -20.02
C GLY A 81 -27.53 0.05 -18.62
N THR A 82 -28.56 -0.67 -18.18
CA THR A 82 -28.62 -1.35 -16.87
C THR A 82 -29.33 -2.71 -16.96
N LEU A 83 -29.54 -3.33 -15.80
CA LEU A 83 -30.18 -4.63 -15.60
C LEU A 83 -31.68 -4.59 -15.95
N PRO A 84 -32.24 -5.67 -16.51
CA PRO A 84 -33.68 -5.84 -16.61
C PRO A 84 -34.30 -6.10 -15.22
N ALA A 85 -35.59 -5.79 -15.07
CA ALA A 85 -36.29 -5.85 -13.79
C ALA A 85 -36.25 -7.25 -13.13
N GLN A 86 -36.26 -8.31 -13.93
CA GLN A 86 -36.17 -9.71 -13.50
C GLN A 86 -34.86 -9.98 -12.76
N MET A 87 -33.74 -9.61 -13.38
CA MET A 87 -32.40 -9.75 -12.79
C MET A 87 -32.27 -8.87 -11.56
N LYS A 88 -32.76 -7.62 -11.64
CA LYS A 88 -32.72 -6.71 -10.49
C LYS A 88 -33.53 -7.25 -9.31
N SER A 89 -34.73 -7.77 -9.54
CA SER A 89 -35.58 -8.32 -8.47
C SER A 89 -34.94 -9.55 -7.82
N PHE A 90 -34.29 -10.41 -8.61
CA PHE A 90 -33.54 -11.56 -8.09
C PHE A 90 -32.37 -11.12 -7.19
N LEU A 91 -31.59 -10.13 -7.63
CA LEU A 91 -30.46 -9.60 -6.86
C LEU A 91 -30.93 -8.81 -5.62
N ASP A 92 -32.01 -8.05 -5.70
CA ASP A 92 -32.55 -7.32 -4.54
C ASP A 92 -33.05 -8.29 -3.44
N ALA A 93 -33.41 -9.52 -3.80
CA ALA A 93 -33.85 -10.55 -2.87
C ALA A 93 -32.71 -11.23 -2.07
N THR A 94 -31.43 -10.90 -2.33
CA THR A 94 -30.29 -11.51 -1.63
C THR A 94 -29.95 -10.87 -0.29
N GLY A 95 -30.80 -9.97 0.24
CA GLY A 95 -30.55 -9.23 1.48
C GLY A 95 -30.22 -10.10 2.69
N GLY A 96 -30.84 -11.28 2.81
CA GLY A 96 -30.51 -12.24 3.87
C GLY A 96 -29.10 -12.83 3.74
N LEU A 97 -28.68 -13.16 2.52
CA LEU A 97 -27.35 -13.68 2.21
C LEU A 97 -26.26 -12.61 2.39
N TRP A 98 -26.60 -11.35 2.13
CA TRP A 98 -25.74 -10.21 2.41
C TRP A 98 -25.52 -10.08 3.92
N ALA A 99 -26.60 -10.06 4.71
CA ALA A 99 -26.51 -9.91 6.16
C ALA A 99 -25.69 -11.02 6.83
N SER A 100 -25.71 -12.25 6.30
CA SER A 100 -24.93 -13.37 6.83
C SER A 100 -23.53 -13.51 6.22
N GLY A 101 -23.16 -12.69 5.23
CA GLY A 101 -21.90 -12.82 4.50
C GLY A 101 -21.75 -14.12 3.67
N ALA A 102 -22.86 -14.81 3.36
CA ALA A 102 -22.82 -16.17 2.80
C ALA A 102 -22.18 -16.29 1.41
N LEU A 103 -22.06 -15.18 0.69
CA LEU A 103 -21.46 -15.13 -0.64
C LEU A 103 -20.02 -14.58 -0.63
N SER A 104 -19.52 -14.13 0.52
CA SER A 104 -18.20 -13.50 0.64
C SER A 104 -17.09 -14.47 0.21
N GLY A 105 -16.12 -13.96 -0.55
CA GLY A 105 -14.97 -14.73 -1.05
C GLY A 105 -15.24 -15.57 -2.30
N LYS A 106 -16.50 -15.75 -2.72
CA LYS A 106 -16.85 -16.44 -3.98
C LYS A 106 -16.51 -15.56 -5.19
N PHE A 107 -16.23 -16.18 -6.33
CA PHE A 107 -15.84 -15.46 -7.56
C PHE A 107 -17.07 -15.11 -8.41
N VAL A 108 -16.99 -14.01 -9.16
CA VAL A 108 -18.09 -13.56 -10.03
C VAL A 108 -17.60 -12.91 -11.32
N GLY A 109 -18.30 -13.11 -12.42
CA GLY A 109 -18.07 -12.39 -13.67
C GLY A 109 -19.38 -12.15 -14.44
N THR A 110 -19.29 -11.44 -15.56
CA THR A 110 -20.47 -10.96 -16.30
C THR A 110 -20.31 -11.13 -17.80
N PHE A 111 -21.42 -11.34 -18.52
CA PHE A 111 -21.50 -11.28 -19.98
C PHE A 111 -22.87 -10.74 -20.40
N PHE A 112 -23.00 -10.23 -21.62
CA PHE A 112 -24.14 -9.37 -21.95
C PHE A 112 -24.62 -9.46 -23.40
N SER A 113 -25.85 -9.00 -23.64
CA SER A 113 -26.35 -8.74 -25.01
C SER A 113 -26.94 -7.34 -25.08
N THR A 114 -26.65 -6.60 -26.15
CA THR A 114 -27.20 -5.25 -26.37
C THR A 114 -27.80 -5.10 -27.75
N ALA A 115 -28.79 -4.22 -27.90
CA ALA A 115 -29.39 -3.94 -29.20
C ALA A 115 -28.44 -3.21 -30.18
N SER A 116 -27.46 -2.47 -29.65
CA SER A 116 -26.47 -1.72 -30.44
C SER A 116 -25.12 -1.68 -29.72
N GLN A 117 -24.05 -1.29 -30.42
CA GLN A 117 -22.71 -1.12 -29.83
C GLN A 117 -22.70 -0.09 -28.68
N HIS A 118 -23.55 0.94 -28.76
CA HIS A 118 -23.70 1.97 -27.73
C HIS A 118 -24.82 1.66 -26.73
N GLY A 119 -25.36 0.45 -26.75
CA GLY A 119 -26.51 0.04 -25.94
C GLY A 119 -26.21 -0.10 -24.44
N GLY A 120 -24.97 0.10 -24.01
CA GLY A 120 -24.55 0.13 -22.61
C GLY A 120 -24.05 -1.21 -22.06
N GLN A 121 -23.27 -1.96 -22.85
CA GLN A 121 -22.68 -3.23 -22.40
C GLN A 121 -21.85 -3.02 -21.12
N GLU A 122 -20.95 -2.01 -21.16
CA GLU A 122 -20.07 -1.67 -20.05
C GLU A 122 -20.85 -1.12 -18.86
N THR A 123 -21.78 -0.20 -19.08
CA THR A 123 -22.58 0.40 -17.99
C THR A 123 -23.43 -0.65 -17.27
N THR A 124 -23.90 -1.68 -17.99
CA THR A 124 -24.62 -2.81 -17.38
C THR A 124 -23.70 -3.58 -16.43
N ALA A 125 -22.47 -3.85 -16.82
CA ALA A 125 -21.49 -4.46 -15.93
C ALA A 125 -21.21 -3.60 -14.69
N TYR A 126 -21.02 -2.28 -14.87
CA TYR A 126 -20.84 -1.34 -13.76
C TYR A 126 -21.98 -1.39 -12.74
N THR A 127 -23.22 -1.54 -13.20
CA THR A 127 -24.37 -1.60 -12.27
C THR A 127 -24.33 -2.84 -11.38
N LEU A 128 -23.73 -3.95 -11.83
CA LEU A 128 -23.57 -5.17 -11.03
C LEU A 128 -22.43 -5.10 -10.03
N LEU A 129 -21.37 -4.34 -10.33
CA LEU A 129 -20.22 -4.19 -9.44
C LEU A 129 -20.64 -3.75 -8.04
N THR A 130 -21.70 -2.94 -7.93
CA THR A 130 -22.26 -2.54 -6.64
C THR A 130 -22.75 -3.74 -5.83
N TYR A 131 -23.51 -4.66 -6.41
CA TYR A 131 -23.96 -5.88 -5.74
C TYR A 131 -22.77 -6.78 -5.38
N PHE A 132 -21.81 -6.93 -6.30
CA PHE A 132 -20.63 -7.77 -6.07
C PHE A 132 -19.81 -7.27 -4.87
N ALA A 133 -19.55 -5.96 -4.83
CA ALA A 133 -18.80 -5.33 -3.74
C ALA A 133 -19.52 -5.49 -2.39
N HIS A 134 -20.84 -5.25 -2.33
CA HIS A 134 -21.58 -5.38 -1.06
C HIS A 134 -21.63 -6.81 -0.53
N HIS A 135 -21.65 -7.81 -1.42
CA HIS A 135 -21.61 -9.22 -1.04
C HIS A 135 -20.21 -9.77 -0.76
N GLY A 136 -19.15 -8.99 -0.97
CA GLY A 136 -17.76 -9.46 -0.83
C GLY A 136 -17.35 -10.46 -1.93
N LEU A 137 -17.96 -10.36 -3.12
CA LEU A 137 -17.64 -11.23 -4.26
C LEU A 137 -16.38 -10.74 -4.99
N ASN A 138 -15.52 -11.68 -5.37
CA ASN A 138 -14.30 -11.43 -6.13
C ASN A 138 -14.63 -11.31 -7.63
N TYR A 139 -14.69 -10.08 -8.16
CA TYR A 139 -14.98 -9.84 -9.57
C TYR A 139 -13.80 -10.22 -10.48
N VAL A 140 -14.07 -11.05 -11.49
CA VAL A 140 -13.11 -11.49 -12.51
C VAL A 140 -13.51 -10.90 -13.87
N PRO A 141 -12.79 -9.89 -14.36
CA PRO A 141 -13.04 -9.34 -15.69
C PRO A 141 -12.58 -10.31 -16.78
N LEU A 142 -13.18 -10.21 -17.97
CA LEU A 142 -12.63 -10.86 -19.16
C LEU A 142 -11.31 -10.20 -19.60
N GLY A 143 -11.21 -8.88 -19.41
CA GLY A 143 -10.14 -8.07 -20.00
C GLY A 143 -10.17 -8.13 -21.53
N PHE A 144 -9.01 -7.91 -22.15
CA PHE A 144 -8.83 -8.07 -23.60
C PHE A 144 -8.21 -9.43 -23.94
N ALA A 145 -8.62 -10.49 -23.23
CA ALA A 145 -7.98 -11.80 -23.32
C ALA A 145 -8.19 -12.51 -24.68
N ASN A 146 -9.18 -12.08 -25.46
CA ASN A 146 -9.43 -12.60 -26.80
C ASN A 146 -9.14 -11.52 -27.85
N ALA A 147 -8.37 -11.87 -28.88
CA ALA A 147 -7.94 -10.94 -29.93
C ALA A 147 -9.10 -10.34 -30.73
N HIS A 148 -10.25 -11.01 -30.81
CA HIS A 148 -11.44 -10.51 -31.49
C HIS A 148 -11.98 -9.20 -30.89
N LEU A 149 -11.67 -8.88 -29.62
CA LEU A 149 -12.07 -7.62 -28.99
C LEU A 149 -11.33 -6.39 -29.55
N PHE A 150 -10.24 -6.58 -30.30
CA PHE A 150 -9.53 -5.50 -30.99
C PHE A 150 -10.01 -5.29 -32.42
N ASP A 151 -10.92 -6.14 -32.91
CA ASP A 151 -11.38 -6.10 -34.28
C ASP A 151 -12.36 -4.95 -34.50
N ASN A 152 -11.99 -4.02 -35.39
CA ASN A 152 -12.82 -2.88 -35.80
C ASN A 152 -13.35 -3.03 -37.24
N SER A 153 -13.13 -4.17 -37.90
CA SER A 153 -13.60 -4.42 -39.26
C SER A 153 -15.08 -4.77 -39.34
N GLU A 154 -15.65 -5.25 -38.23
CA GLU A 154 -17.08 -5.50 -38.09
C GLU A 154 -17.55 -5.21 -36.66
N VAL A 155 -18.86 -5.23 -36.47
CA VAL A 155 -19.44 -5.12 -35.12
C VAL A 155 -19.17 -6.40 -34.36
N VAL A 156 -18.41 -6.31 -33.27
CA VAL A 156 -18.17 -7.40 -32.30
C VAL A 156 -18.64 -6.94 -30.93
N GLY A 157 -19.51 -7.72 -30.30
CA GLY A 157 -19.95 -7.50 -28.92
C GLY A 157 -18.92 -7.98 -27.89
N GLY A 158 -19.00 -7.42 -26.68
CA GLY A 158 -18.08 -7.68 -25.58
C GLY A 158 -17.19 -6.47 -25.27
N SER A 159 -16.56 -6.53 -24.11
CA SER A 159 -15.64 -5.51 -23.62
C SER A 159 -14.70 -6.12 -22.56
N ALA A 160 -13.84 -5.30 -21.96
CA ALA A 160 -13.02 -5.73 -20.83
C ALA A 160 -13.84 -6.29 -19.64
N TYR A 161 -15.12 -5.94 -19.55
CA TYR A 161 -16.00 -6.35 -18.45
C TYR A 161 -16.71 -7.70 -18.68
N GLY A 162 -16.58 -8.29 -19.88
CA GLY A 162 -17.30 -9.51 -20.22
C GLY A 162 -17.47 -9.73 -21.71
N ALA A 163 -17.71 -10.98 -22.09
CA ALA A 163 -18.13 -11.34 -23.43
C ALA A 163 -19.50 -10.72 -23.73
N GLY A 164 -19.80 -10.49 -25.01
CA GLY A 164 -21.11 -10.02 -25.37
C GLY A 164 -21.46 -10.16 -26.83
N THR A 165 -22.68 -9.76 -27.17
CA THR A 165 -23.21 -9.76 -28.53
C THR A 165 -24.04 -8.51 -28.80
N VAL A 166 -24.02 -8.04 -30.05
CA VAL A 166 -24.90 -6.97 -30.52
C VAL A 166 -26.05 -7.58 -31.33
N ALA A 167 -27.28 -7.41 -30.88
CA ALA A 167 -28.44 -8.14 -31.38
C ALA A 167 -29.26 -7.39 -32.47
N ASN A 168 -28.87 -6.17 -32.84
CA ASN A 168 -29.71 -5.18 -33.53
C ASN A 168 -30.93 -4.72 -32.70
N GLY A 169 -31.53 -3.58 -33.09
CA GLY A 169 -32.71 -3.01 -32.44
C GLY A 169 -33.96 -3.90 -32.48
N ASP A 170 -34.05 -4.76 -33.50
CA ASP A 170 -35.12 -5.73 -33.72
C ASP A 170 -34.79 -7.14 -33.21
N GLY A 171 -33.58 -7.34 -32.66
CA GLY A 171 -33.13 -8.64 -32.18
C GLY A 171 -32.74 -9.64 -33.28
N SER A 172 -32.67 -9.21 -34.54
CA SER A 172 -32.43 -10.09 -35.70
C SER A 172 -31.00 -10.63 -35.81
N ARG A 173 -30.00 -9.92 -35.28
CA ARG A 173 -28.59 -10.36 -35.35
C ARG A 173 -28.31 -11.36 -34.25
N LEU A 174 -27.95 -12.57 -34.63
CA LEU A 174 -27.51 -13.61 -33.71
C LEU A 174 -26.03 -13.44 -33.33
N PRO A 175 -25.58 -14.04 -32.22
CA PRO A 175 -24.16 -14.07 -31.88
C PRO A 175 -23.30 -14.63 -33.00
N THR A 176 -22.23 -13.91 -33.35
CA THR A 176 -21.29 -14.35 -34.38
C THR A 176 -20.27 -15.35 -33.84
N ASP A 177 -19.57 -16.07 -34.71
CA ASP A 177 -18.52 -17.00 -34.29
C ASP A 177 -17.43 -16.33 -33.45
N LYS A 178 -17.09 -15.06 -33.75
CA LYS A 178 -16.16 -14.27 -32.94
C LYS A 178 -16.69 -14.02 -31.54
N GLU A 179 -17.96 -13.63 -31.41
CA GLU A 179 -18.60 -13.39 -30.11
C GLU A 179 -18.72 -14.69 -29.29
N LEU A 180 -18.98 -15.82 -29.95
CA LEU A 180 -19.03 -17.14 -29.32
C LEU A 180 -17.65 -17.61 -28.85
N ASP A 181 -16.59 -17.34 -29.62
CA ASP A 181 -15.21 -17.62 -29.23
C ASP A 181 -14.75 -16.75 -28.04
N ILE A 182 -15.13 -15.48 -28.02
CA ILE A 182 -14.92 -14.59 -26.86
C ILE A 182 -15.61 -15.16 -25.62
N ALA A 183 -16.87 -15.60 -25.73
CA ALA A 183 -17.63 -16.20 -24.62
C ALA A 183 -16.97 -17.49 -24.10
N LYS A 184 -16.49 -18.36 -24.99
CA LYS A 184 -15.72 -19.56 -24.61
C LYS A 184 -14.42 -19.18 -23.90
N THR A 185 -13.68 -18.21 -24.43
CA THR A 185 -12.43 -17.71 -23.82
C THR A 185 -12.66 -17.17 -22.41
N GLN A 186 -13.78 -16.48 -22.18
CA GLN A 186 -14.16 -16.02 -20.85
C GLN A 186 -14.33 -17.18 -19.87
N GLY A 187 -15.07 -18.22 -20.27
CA GLY A 187 -15.24 -19.42 -19.46
C GLY A 187 -13.90 -20.08 -19.11
N GLU A 188 -13.01 -20.23 -20.09
CA GLU A 188 -11.69 -20.83 -19.87
C GLU A 188 -10.83 -20.04 -18.89
N ASN A 189 -10.75 -18.71 -19.04
CA ASN A 189 -9.91 -17.87 -18.18
C ASN A 189 -10.46 -17.79 -16.76
N PHE A 190 -11.79 -17.67 -16.63
CA PHE A 190 -12.46 -17.68 -15.33
C PHE A 190 -12.18 -18.99 -14.58
N ALA A 191 -12.32 -20.13 -15.27
CA ALA A 191 -12.05 -21.44 -14.68
C ALA A 191 -10.59 -21.63 -14.27
N LYS A 192 -9.62 -21.20 -15.09
CA LYS A 192 -8.19 -21.29 -14.74
C LYS A 192 -7.88 -20.58 -13.42
N LEU A 193 -8.43 -19.38 -13.23
CA LEU A 193 -8.26 -18.62 -12.00
C LEU A 193 -8.90 -19.33 -10.81
N LEU A 194 -10.14 -19.80 -10.97
CA LEU A 194 -10.88 -20.50 -9.91
C LEU A 194 -10.18 -21.81 -9.49
N VAL A 195 -9.72 -22.61 -10.45
CA VAL A 195 -8.98 -23.85 -10.18
C VAL A 195 -7.66 -23.56 -9.45
N ALA A 196 -6.92 -22.53 -9.86
CA ALA A 196 -5.70 -22.12 -9.19
C ALA A 196 -5.96 -21.69 -7.74
N TYR A 197 -7.04 -20.93 -7.50
CA TYR A 197 -7.45 -20.50 -6.18
C TYR A 197 -7.80 -21.67 -5.26
N HIS A 198 -8.67 -22.59 -5.70
CA HIS A 198 -9.04 -23.77 -4.90
C HIS A 198 -7.86 -24.69 -4.62
N ARG A 199 -6.95 -24.88 -5.58
CA ARG A 199 -5.70 -25.62 -5.34
C ARG A 199 -4.82 -24.95 -4.29
N GLY A 200 -4.78 -23.62 -4.27
CA GLY A 200 -4.09 -22.85 -3.23
C GLY A 200 -4.67 -23.10 -1.85
N LEU A 201 -6.01 -23.06 -1.72
CA LEU A 201 -6.70 -23.37 -0.46
C LEU A 201 -6.41 -24.78 0.03
N GLU A 202 -6.48 -25.79 -0.84
CA GLU A 202 -6.14 -27.18 -0.47
C GLU A 202 -4.71 -27.32 0.08
N ILE A 203 -3.76 -26.56 -0.47
CA ILE A 203 -2.37 -26.56 0.03
C ILE A 203 -2.30 -25.94 1.42
N VAL A 204 -2.94 -24.78 1.63
CA VAL A 204 -2.96 -24.10 2.93
C VAL A 204 -3.60 -24.99 4.00
N ASP A 205 -4.78 -25.56 3.71
CA ASP A 205 -5.49 -26.46 4.62
C ASP A 205 -4.67 -27.74 4.92
N SER A 206 -3.92 -28.26 3.95
CA SER A 206 -3.06 -29.44 4.14
C SER A 206 -1.83 -29.19 5.02
N VAL A 207 -1.37 -27.93 5.10
CA VAL A 207 -0.28 -27.52 5.98
C VAL A 207 -0.80 -27.36 7.40
N GLU A 208 -1.97 -26.75 7.59
CA GLU A 208 -2.61 -26.61 8.91
C GLU A 208 -3.04 -27.97 9.50
N THR A 209 -3.55 -28.90 8.69
CA THR A 209 -3.97 -30.23 9.17
C THR A 209 -2.80 -31.17 9.51
N LYS A 210 -1.61 -30.99 8.90
CA LYS A 210 -0.40 -31.75 9.28
C LYS A 210 0.16 -31.34 10.64
N GLU A 211 -0.12 -30.12 11.10
CA GLU A 211 0.20 -29.68 12.45
C GLU A 211 -0.85 -30.12 13.48
N ALA A 212 -2.00 -30.67 13.02
CA ALA A 212 -3.13 -31.10 13.85
C ALA A 212 -3.45 -32.62 13.80
N SER A 213 -2.59 -33.45 14.44
CA SER A 213 -2.91 -34.73 15.15
C SER A 213 -3.09 -36.06 14.35
N PRO A 214 -3.01 -37.28 14.97
CA PRO A 214 -3.88 -37.70 16.07
C PRO A 214 -3.21 -38.30 17.33
N ALA A 215 -3.96 -38.17 18.43
CA ALA A 215 -3.78 -38.81 19.72
C ALA A 215 -3.65 -40.35 19.68
N ALA A 216 -3.07 -40.86 20.77
CA ALA A 216 -2.62 -42.23 21.03
C ALA A 216 -3.69 -43.35 20.96
N PRO A 217 -3.29 -44.61 20.75
CA PRO A 217 -4.01 -45.78 21.24
C PRO A 217 -3.46 -46.28 22.59
N ALA A 218 -4.36 -46.78 23.43
CA ALA A 218 -4.10 -47.22 24.81
C ALA A 218 -3.50 -48.65 24.93
N ALA A 219 -2.52 -48.76 25.84
CA ALA A 219 -2.11 -49.86 26.74
C ALA A 219 -1.89 -51.31 26.22
N LYS A 220 -0.66 -51.84 26.44
CA LYS A 220 -0.35 -52.97 27.37
C LYS A 220 1.15 -53.35 27.40
N ASP A 221 1.68 -53.41 28.62
CA ASP A 221 2.69 -54.31 29.24
C ASP A 221 4.04 -54.71 28.57
N VAL A 222 5.10 -54.29 29.29
CA VAL A 222 6.28 -55.06 29.78
C VAL A 222 7.55 -55.26 28.90
N ASN A 223 8.67 -54.85 29.53
CA ASN A 223 10.08 -55.28 29.45
C ASN A 223 11.14 -54.48 28.64
N ASN A 224 12.03 -53.84 29.42
CA ASN A 224 13.51 -53.78 29.33
C ASN A 224 14.21 -53.66 27.96
N SER A 225 14.90 -52.54 27.74
CA SER A 225 16.36 -52.37 27.98
C SER A 225 17.04 -51.36 27.03
N ALA A 226 17.98 -50.60 27.62
CA ALA A 226 19.21 -50.01 27.07
C ALA A 226 19.19 -48.87 26.02
N ASP A 227 19.63 -47.70 26.49
CA ASP A 227 20.60 -46.74 25.92
C ASP A 227 20.44 -46.16 24.50
N ALA A 228 20.08 -44.86 24.42
CA ALA A 228 20.92 -43.79 23.85
C ALA A 228 20.30 -42.39 24.13
N PRO A 229 21.10 -41.30 24.28
CA PRO A 229 20.64 -40.06 24.90
C PRO A 229 20.04 -39.04 23.92
N VAL A 230 19.05 -38.31 24.44
CA VAL A 230 18.44 -37.11 23.87
C VAL A 230 19.46 -35.97 23.81
N SER A 231 19.73 -35.42 22.63
CA SER A 231 20.45 -34.14 22.51
C SER A 231 19.48 -32.98 22.75
N GLN A 232 19.46 -32.44 23.96
CA GLN A 232 18.96 -31.09 24.20
C GLN A 232 19.89 -30.09 23.50
N LYS A 233 19.38 -29.31 22.54
CA LYS A 233 20.10 -28.13 22.06
C LYS A 233 20.17 -27.13 23.21
N SER A 234 21.38 -26.76 23.59
CA SER A 234 21.64 -25.85 24.70
C SER A 234 21.26 -24.41 24.35
N PRO A 235 20.79 -23.59 25.33
CA PRO A 235 20.43 -22.17 25.16
C PRO A 235 21.60 -21.27 24.71
N GLN A 236 22.83 -21.79 24.69
CA GLN A 236 24.00 -21.11 24.13
C GLN A 236 24.02 -21.12 22.59
N THR A 237 23.37 -22.10 21.94
CA THR A 237 23.38 -22.23 20.48
C THR A 237 22.39 -21.24 19.83
N GLU A 238 21.23 -21.01 20.45
CA GLU A 238 20.26 -20.00 20.02
C GLU A 238 20.78 -18.57 20.19
N LYS A 239 21.42 -18.25 21.34
CA LYS A 239 22.08 -16.96 21.56
C LYS A 239 23.21 -16.69 20.56
N LYS A 240 23.92 -17.72 20.12
CA LYS A 240 25.00 -17.58 19.13
C LYS A 240 24.45 -17.27 17.74
N ILE A 241 23.31 -17.89 17.35
CA ILE A 241 22.66 -17.65 16.06
C ILE A 241 21.98 -16.27 16.01
N SER A 242 21.35 -15.81 17.10
CA SER A 242 20.78 -14.46 17.18
C SER A 242 21.88 -13.38 17.12
N SER A 243 22.98 -13.56 17.86
CA SER A 243 24.11 -12.62 17.84
C SER A 243 24.84 -12.55 16.48
N LEU A 244 24.82 -13.63 15.69
CA LEU A 244 25.39 -13.66 14.34
C LEU A 244 24.47 -13.03 13.29
N LYS A 245 23.15 -13.03 13.51
CA LYS A 245 22.17 -12.29 12.68
C LYS A 245 22.24 -10.79 12.95
N ALA A 246 22.22 -10.38 14.22
CA ALA A 246 22.37 -8.98 14.63
C ALA A 246 23.66 -8.36 14.07
N LYS A 247 24.82 -9.03 14.22
CA LYS A 247 26.09 -8.58 13.63
C LYS A 247 26.11 -8.45 12.10
N LYS A 248 25.22 -9.16 11.38
CA LYS A 248 25.09 -9.06 9.91
C LYS A 248 24.17 -7.92 9.51
N GLU A 249 23.13 -7.64 10.29
CA GLU A 249 22.22 -6.49 10.13
C GLU A 249 22.95 -5.17 10.42
N ASP A 250 23.68 -5.09 11.54
CA ASP A 250 24.55 -3.95 11.89
C ASP A 250 25.52 -3.59 10.74
N LYS A 251 26.09 -4.62 10.11
CA LYS A 251 27.05 -4.43 9.01
C LYS A 251 26.39 -3.90 7.73
N LYS A 252 25.11 -4.20 7.50
CA LYS A 252 24.35 -3.69 6.35
C LYS A 252 23.87 -2.26 6.60
N GLU A 253 23.31 -1.98 7.77
CA GLU A 253 22.90 -0.63 8.17
C GLU A 253 24.09 0.33 8.17
N SER A 254 25.22 -0.11 8.73
CA SER A 254 26.44 0.70 8.72
C SER A 254 26.91 1.04 7.29
N LYS A 255 26.72 0.12 6.35
CA LYS A 255 27.03 0.33 4.94
C LYS A 255 26.05 1.32 4.30
N CYS A 256 24.77 1.28 4.64
CA CYS A 256 23.76 2.21 4.13
C CYS A 256 24.10 3.67 4.50
N PHE A 257 24.37 3.95 5.78
CA PHE A 257 24.77 5.30 6.22
C PHE A 257 26.06 5.78 5.54
N CYS A 258 27.02 4.88 5.29
CA CYS A 258 28.22 5.22 4.51
C CYS A 258 27.88 5.66 3.08
N ILE A 259 26.96 4.97 2.40
CA ILE A 259 26.57 5.31 1.03
C ILE A 259 25.84 6.64 1.01
N ALA A 260 24.92 6.87 1.94
CA ALA A 260 24.18 8.14 2.06
C ALA A 260 25.12 9.33 2.30
N CYS A 261 26.07 9.22 3.23
CA CYS A 261 27.05 10.27 3.49
C CYS A 261 27.95 10.55 2.28
N ASN A 262 28.41 9.51 1.58
CA ASN A 262 29.22 9.68 0.38
C ASN A 262 28.44 10.37 -0.73
N ALA A 263 27.19 9.96 -0.98
CA ALA A 263 26.35 10.55 -2.01
C ALA A 263 26.07 12.04 -1.74
N GLY A 264 25.77 12.40 -0.49
CA GLY A 264 25.63 13.80 -0.08
C GLY A 264 26.94 14.59 -0.28
N MET A 265 28.08 14.00 0.10
CA MET A 265 29.40 14.64 -0.05
C MET A 265 29.81 14.80 -1.52
N GLU A 266 29.47 13.86 -2.39
CA GLU A 266 29.69 13.98 -3.84
C GLU A 266 28.96 15.19 -4.41
N VAL A 267 27.71 15.42 -3.99
CA VAL A 267 26.96 16.63 -4.35
C VAL A 267 27.67 17.88 -3.88
N LEU A 268 28.08 17.95 -2.61
CA LEU A 268 28.76 19.13 -2.05
C LEU A 268 30.11 19.44 -2.71
N LYS A 269 30.79 18.43 -3.25
CA LYS A 269 32.07 18.59 -3.97
C LYS A 269 31.89 19.19 -5.35
N ARG A 270 30.71 19.11 -5.96
CA ARG A 270 30.40 19.78 -7.23
C ARG A 270 30.46 21.30 -7.07
N ILE A 271 30.71 22.01 -8.16
CA ILE A 271 30.78 23.49 -8.17
C ILE A 271 29.39 24.10 -7.95
N ASP A 272 28.36 23.48 -8.50
CA ASP A 272 26.95 23.87 -8.43
C ASP A 272 26.18 23.13 -7.32
N GLY A 273 26.86 22.34 -6.50
CA GLY A 273 26.25 21.56 -5.43
C GLY A 273 25.77 22.41 -4.27
N SER A 274 24.51 22.24 -3.88
CA SER A 274 23.90 22.93 -2.73
C SER A 274 23.64 22.00 -1.54
N ALA A 275 23.49 22.58 -0.34
CA ALA A 275 23.09 21.82 0.85
C ALA A 275 21.74 21.10 0.69
N ILE A 276 20.78 21.75 0.00
CA ILE A 276 19.45 21.19 -0.30
C ILE A 276 19.58 19.91 -1.12
N GLU A 277 20.35 19.95 -2.21
CA GLU A 277 20.56 18.78 -3.07
C GLU A 277 21.31 17.66 -2.33
N ALA A 278 22.29 18.01 -1.48
CA ALA A 278 23.06 17.04 -0.72
C ALA A 278 22.19 16.30 0.29
N VAL A 279 21.34 17.02 1.05
CA VAL A 279 20.36 16.43 1.98
C VAL A 279 19.36 15.55 1.24
N ALA A 280 18.74 16.08 0.18
CA ALA A 280 17.78 15.33 -0.61
C ALA A 280 18.41 14.07 -1.21
N LYS A 281 19.65 14.14 -1.67
CA LYS A 281 20.36 12.98 -2.24
C LYS A 281 20.71 11.93 -1.19
N ALA A 282 21.15 12.35 -0.01
CA ALA A 282 21.44 11.43 1.09
C ALA A 282 20.17 10.70 1.54
N ILE A 283 19.06 11.41 1.72
CA ILE A 283 17.77 10.82 2.12
C ILE A 283 17.19 9.98 0.99
N GLN A 284 17.35 10.36 -0.28
CA GLN A 284 16.93 9.53 -1.42
C GLN A 284 17.58 8.14 -1.37
N ILE A 285 18.87 8.07 -1.05
CA ILE A 285 19.58 6.79 -0.91
C ILE A 285 19.02 5.97 0.26
N LEU A 286 18.66 6.64 1.36
CA LEU A 286 18.03 5.98 2.50
C LEU A 286 16.63 5.46 2.13
N GLU A 287 15.81 6.27 1.45
CA GLU A 287 14.49 5.88 0.94
C GLU A 287 14.51 4.73 -0.08
N ASP A 288 15.63 4.54 -0.79
CA ASP A 288 15.81 3.41 -1.71
C ASP A 288 16.29 2.14 -0.98
N GLU A 289 16.68 2.22 0.29
CA GLU A 289 17.18 1.10 1.09
C GLU A 289 16.04 0.40 1.87
N PRO A 290 15.79 -0.89 1.61
CA PRO A 290 14.70 -1.65 2.24
C PRO A 290 14.82 -1.85 3.75
N LEU A 291 16.01 -1.63 4.32
CA LEU A 291 16.22 -1.69 5.78
C LEU A 291 15.67 -0.47 6.50
N THR A 292 15.34 0.61 5.78
CA THR A 292 14.84 1.83 6.40
C THR A 292 13.34 1.93 6.27
N ASN A 293 12.69 2.47 7.30
CA ASN A 293 11.27 2.78 7.26
C ASN A 293 11.02 4.13 6.58
N ALA A 294 11.38 4.26 5.30
CA ALA A 294 11.10 5.41 4.46
C ALA A 294 11.17 5.00 2.98
N GLY A 295 10.27 5.54 2.15
CA GLY A 295 10.24 5.15 0.73
C GLY A 295 9.98 3.65 0.54
N TYR A 296 10.89 2.95 -0.15
CA TYR A 296 10.83 1.50 -0.35
C TYR A 296 11.20 0.74 0.93
N GLY A 297 10.32 -0.14 1.39
CA GLY A 297 10.47 -0.84 2.68
C GLY A 297 9.76 -0.15 3.85
N SER A 298 9.02 0.93 3.58
CA SER A 298 8.17 1.59 4.58
C SER A 298 7.16 0.63 5.22
N SER A 299 6.84 0.90 6.49
CA SER A 299 5.80 0.23 7.25
C SER A 299 4.44 0.37 6.59
N LEU A 300 3.64 -0.70 6.67
CA LEU A 300 2.33 -0.76 6.03
C LEU A 300 1.23 -0.22 6.97
N THR A 301 0.25 0.46 6.38
CA THR A 301 -0.99 0.90 7.05
C THR A 301 -1.88 -0.29 7.44
N LEU A 302 -2.97 -0.04 8.18
CA LEU A 302 -4.02 -1.05 8.44
C LEU A 302 -4.62 -1.68 7.17
N ARG A 303 -4.48 -1.02 6.00
CA ARG A 303 -4.96 -1.55 4.71
C ARG A 303 -3.89 -2.33 3.95
N GLY A 304 -2.71 -2.54 4.54
CA GLY A 304 -1.60 -3.18 3.85
C GLY A 304 -0.99 -2.31 2.74
N THR A 305 -1.17 -0.98 2.80
CA THR A 305 -0.63 -0.03 1.81
C THR A 305 0.54 0.76 2.39
N VAL A 306 1.38 1.35 1.52
CA VAL A 306 2.46 2.27 1.91
C VAL A 306 1.99 3.72 1.76
N GLU A 307 2.20 4.51 2.81
CA GLU A 307 1.99 5.95 2.83
C GLU A 307 3.20 6.62 3.49
N CYS A 308 3.86 7.53 2.80
CA CYS A 308 5.07 8.18 3.31
C CYS A 308 4.85 9.63 3.70
N ASP A 309 5.67 10.11 4.63
CA ASP A 309 5.77 11.49 5.08
C ASP A 309 7.22 11.98 4.87
N ALA A 310 7.44 13.16 4.30
CA ALA A 310 8.77 13.72 4.15
C ALA A 310 8.76 15.26 4.13
N GLY A 311 9.82 15.86 4.63
CA GLY A 311 9.97 17.31 4.76
C GLY A 311 11.42 17.75 4.59
N LEU A 312 11.60 18.91 3.95
CA LEU A 312 12.91 19.53 3.74
C LEU A 312 12.83 21.03 4.03
N MET A 313 13.82 21.54 4.75
CA MET A 313 13.95 22.96 5.08
C MET A 313 15.29 23.52 4.60
N GLU A 314 15.22 24.68 3.96
CA GLU A 314 16.34 25.48 3.48
C GLU A 314 16.66 26.60 4.47
N GLY A 315 17.95 26.80 4.78
CA GLY A 315 18.37 27.65 5.89
C GLY A 315 18.47 29.15 5.59
N LYS A 316 18.71 29.57 4.35
CA LYS A 316 18.94 30.99 4.00
C LYS A 316 17.66 31.81 4.03
N THR A 317 16.58 31.24 3.52
CA THR A 317 15.26 31.86 3.38
C THR A 317 14.23 31.29 4.37
N GLY A 318 14.52 30.12 4.95
CA GLY A 318 13.56 29.39 5.78
C GLY A 318 12.49 28.68 4.95
N THR A 319 12.67 28.54 3.63
CA THR A 319 11.70 27.87 2.76
C THR A 319 11.57 26.39 3.14
N PHE A 320 10.34 25.93 3.27
CA PHE A 320 10.01 24.55 3.63
C PHE A 320 9.09 23.91 2.59
N GLY A 321 9.29 22.62 2.34
CA GLY A 321 8.47 21.82 1.47
C GLY A 321 8.27 20.43 2.07
N ALA A 322 7.05 19.91 2.01
CA ALA A 322 6.72 18.61 2.57
C ALA A 322 5.58 17.90 1.83
N VAL A 323 5.60 16.58 1.94
CA VAL A 323 4.51 15.70 1.54
C VAL A 323 4.09 14.81 2.71
N GLY A 324 2.80 14.55 2.84
CA GLY A 324 2.26 13.68 3.89
C GLY A 324 1.26 12.66 3.38
N ALA A 325 1.22 11.49 4.02
CA ALA A 325 0.38 10.35 3.66
C ALA A 325 0.36 10.06 2.16
N VAL A 326 1.51 10.19 1.48
CA VAL A 326 1.60 10.06 0.03
C VAL A 326 1.89 8.61 -0.36
N SER A 327 1.07 8.04 -1.25
CA SER A 327 1.28 6.70 -1.80
C SER A 327 1.88 6.73 -3.20
N GLY A 328 2.67 5.71 -3.55
CA GLY A 328 3.22 5.53 -4.90
C GLY A 328 4.25 6.57 -5.35
N VAL A 329 4.68 7.50 -4.50
CA VAL A 329 5.83 8.38 -4.80
C VAL A 329 7.10 7.66 -4.41
N LYS A 330 8.00 7.39 -5.38
CA LYS A 330 9.20 6.59 -5.13
C LYS A 330 10.11 7.20 -4.06
N ASN A 331 10.38 8.51 -4.19
CA ASN A 331 11.25 9.23 -3.28
C ASN A 331 10.54 10.50 -2.75
N PRO A 332 9.78 10.40 -1.64
CA PRO A 332 9.06 11.51 -1.03
C PRO A 332 9.93 12.75 -0.81
N ILE A 333 11.18 12.59 -0.35
CA ILE A 333 12.09 13.72 -0.11
C ILE A 333 12.40 14.52 -1.39
N MET A 334 12.41 13.86 -2.55
CA MET A 334 12.66 14.54 -3.82
C MET A 334 11.50 15.45 -4.21
N THR A 335 10.28 15.09 -3.79
CA THR A 335 9.11 15.97 -3.91
C THR A 335 9.23 17.16 -2.97
N ALA A 336 9.56 16.94 -1.69
CA ALA A 336 9.81 18.00 -0.73
C ALA A 336 10.89 18.99 -1.21
N LYS A 337 12.00 18.47 -1.76
CA LYS A 337 13.07 19.26 -2.40
C LYS A 337 12.54 20.13 -3.54
N GLN A 338 11.71 19.57 -4.43
CA GLN A 338 11.11 20.32 -5.53
C GLN A 338 10.19 21.44 -5.02
N MET A 339 9.41 21.18 -3.97
CA MET A 339 8.54 22.18 -3.36
C MET A 339 9.34 23.34 -2.76
N VAL A 340 10.47 23.05 -2.11
CA VAL A 340 11.41 24.09 -1.63
C VAL A 340 11.95 24.92 -2.79
N GLN A 341 12.40 24.27 -3.87
CA GLN A 341 12.92 24.97 -5.05
C GLN A 341 11.86 25.87 -5.72
N GLU A 342 10.62 25.40 -5.85
CA GLU A 342 9.51 26.22 -6.36
C GLU A 342 9.16 27.36 -5.40
N GLY A 343 9.20 27.12 -4.08
CA GLY A 343 8.98 28.13 -3.05
C GLY A 343 10.01 29.28 -3.09
N MET A 344 11.27 28.95 -3.36
CA MET A 344 12.36 29.92 -3.48
C MET A 344 12.24 30.83 -4.73
N ASN A 345 11.48 30.40 -5.74
CA ASN A 345 11.26 31.20 -6.96
C ASN A 345 10.22 32.33 -6.78
N GLY A 346 9.61 32.43 -5.60
CA GLY A 346 8.62 33.47 -5.27
C GLY A 346 7.20 33.07 -5.63
N LEU A 347 6.36 34.05 -5.97
CA LEU A 347 4.94 33.83 -6.21
C LEU A 347 4.70 33.10 -7.54
N LEU A 348 3.70 32.20 -7.53
CA LEU A 348 3.16 31.58 -8.74
C LEU A 348 2.31 32.59 -9.53
N SER A 349 1.83 32.14 -10.70
CA SER A 349 0.87 32.91 -11.50
C SER A 349 -0.32 33.39 -10.68
N LEU A 350 -0.73 34.63 -10.95
CA LEU A 350 -1.79 35.35 -10.23
C LEU A 350 -1.45 35.66 -8.76
N GLY A 351 -0.16 35.73 -8.40
CA GLY A 351 0.27 36.09 -7.05
C GLY A 351 0.02 35.00 -6.01
N ARG A 352 -0.22 33.76 -6.45
CA ARG A 352 -0.47 32.63 -5.54
C ARG A 352 0.80 32.21 -4.82
N ILE A 353 0.69 31.89 -3.54
CA ILE A 353 1.81 31.38 -2.74
C ILE A 353 2.03 29.90 -3.10
N PRO A 354 3.25 29.46 -3.44
CA PRO A 354 3.55 28.05 -3.63
C PRO A 354 3.18 27.21 -2.39
N PRO A 355 2.65 25.99 -2.56
CA PRO A 355 2.31 25.14 -1.43
C PRO A 355 3.56 24.69 -0.70
N MET A 356 3.55 24.78 0.63
CA MET A 356 4.63 24.24 1.49
C MET A 356 4.37 22.81 1.97
N LEU A 357 3.11 22.35 1.94
CA LEU A 357 2.70 21.00 2.32
C LEU A 357 1.59 20.52 1.36
N LEU A 358 1.73 19.32 0.83
CA LEU A 358 0.70 18.61 0.08
C LEU A 358 0.52 17.21 0.64
N VAL A 359 -0.68 16.63 0.54
CA VAL A 359 -0.94 15.29 1.08
C VAL A 359 -1.67 14.39 0.10
N GLY A 360 -1.55 13.07 0.31
CA GLY A 360 -2.31 12.04 -0.38
C GLY A 360 -2.21 12.12 -1.91
N GLN A 361 -3.35 11.93 -2.57
CA GLN A 361 -3.43 11.89 -4.03
C GLN A 361 -2.99 13.21 -4.69
N GLY A 362 -3.30 14.36 -4.08
CA GLY A 362 -2.88 15.66 -4.60
C GLY A 362 -1.36 15.83 -4.61
N ALA A 363 -0.66 15.32 -3.58
CA ALA A 363 0.79 15.30 -3.56
C ALA A 363 1.35 14.40 -4.67
N LYS A 364 0.80 13.19 -4.84
CA LYS A 364 1.22 12.23 -5.88
C LYS A 364 1.08 12.81 -7.29
N GLU A 365 -0.05 13.44 -7.58
CA GLU A 365 -0.30 14.09 -8.88
C GLU A 365 0.66 15.27 -9.10
N TRP A 366 0.87 16.08 -8.05
CA TRP A 366 1.82 17.17 -8.10
C TRP A 366 3.22 16.67 -8.43
N THR A 367 3.71 15.63 -7.73
CA THR A 367 5.00 14.96 -8.00
C THR A 367 5.10 14.51 -9.45
N LYS A 368 4.06 13.83 -9.96
CA LYS A 368 4.02 13.33 -11.34
C LYS A 368 4.16 14.45 -12.37
N THR A 369 3.45 15.56 -12.17
CA THR A 369 3.51 16.71 -13.11
C THR A 369 4.88 17.39 -13.18
N ARG A 370 5.75 17.20 -12.17
CA ARG A 370 7.13 17.70 -12.15
C ARG A 370 8.16 16.68 -12.66
N GLY A 371 7.70 15.54 -13.19
CA GLY A 371 8.56 14.53 -13.78
C GLY A 371 9.30 13.65 -12.76
N TYR A 372 8.89 13.66 -11.49
CA TYR A 372 9.43 12.74 -10.49
C TYR A 372 8.76 11.36 -10.59
N PRO A 373 9.49 10.25 -10.33
CA PRO A 373 8.95 8.90 -10.48
C PRO A 373 7.77 8.62 -9.53
N VAL A 374 6.64 8.23 -10.13
CA VAL A 374 5.47 7.69 -9.43
C VAL A 374 5.28 6.25 -9.90
N VAL A 375 5.19 5.34 -8.93
CA VAL A 375 5.05 3.90 -9.12
C VAL A 375 3.68 3.43 -8.66
N GLU A 376 3.33 2.19 -8.99
CA GLU A 376 2.16 1.53 -8.42
C GLU A 376 2.37 1.33 -6.91
N ASP A 377 1.31 1.49 -6.12
CA ASP A 377 1.40 1.54 -4.66
C ASP A 377 2.04 0.27 -4.06
N GLY A 378 1.76 -0.90 -4.65
CA GLY A 378 2.37 -2.17 -4.24
C GLY A 378 3.86 -2.30 -4.53
N SER A 379 4.42 -1.47 -5.44
CA SER A 379 5.85 -1.52 -5.78
C SER A 379 6.75 -0.98 -4.67
N LEU A 380 6.19 -0.26 -3.69
CA LEU A 380 6.93 0.22 -2.52
C LEU A 380 6.99 -0.79 -1.37
N ILE A 381 6.22 -1.89 -1.47
CA ILE A 381 6.16 -2.93 -0.45
C ILE A 381 7.32 -3.90 -0.67
N GLU A 382 8.18 -4.02 0.34
CA GLU A 382 9.28 -4.98 0.35
C GLU A 382 8.90 -6.22 1.19
N GLN A 383 9.49 -7.39 0.89
CA GLN A 383 9.13 -8.66 1.51
C GLN A 383 9.27 -8.67 3.04
N SER A 384 10.33 -8.08 3.60
CA SER A 384 10.52 -7.95 5.05
C SER A 384 9.48 -7.03 5.67
N SER A 385 9.18 -5.87 5.06
CA SER A 385 8.12 -4.96 5.53
C SER A 385 6.74 -5.64 5.53
N PHE A 386 6.45 -6.43 4.49
CA PHE A 386 5.22 -7.21 4.39
C PHE A 386 5.16 -8.33 5.44
N LYS A 387 6.29 -9.01 5.71
CA LYS A 387 6.35 -10.03 6.76
C LYS A 387 6.09 -9.42 8.15
N THR A 388 6.67 -8.26 8.45
CA THR A 388 6.42 -7.52 9.69
C THR A 388 4.94 -7.12 9.79
N TYR A 389 4.34 -6.67 8.70
CA TYR A 389 2.90 -6.38 8.63
C TYR A 389 2.04 -7.61 8.98
N ILE A 390 2.33 -8.78 8.42
CA ILE A 390 1.59 -10.02 8.72
C ILE A 390 1.73 -10.42 10.19
N ASP A 391 2.93 -10.35 10.76
CA ASP A 391 3.16 -10.63 12.18
C ASP A 391 2.38 -9.66 13.07
N HIS A 392 2.41 -8.35 12.78
CA HIS A 392 1.69 -7.36 13.56
C HIS A 392 0.17 -7.49 13.44
N ILE A 393 -0.37 -7.79 12.25
CA ILE A 393 -1.80 -8.04 12.05
C ILE A 393 -2.25 -9.31 12.79
N SER A 394 -1.46 -10.38 12.73
CA SER A 394 -1.77 -11.63 13.44
C SER A 394 -1.85 -11.38 14.95
N ARG A 395 -0.90 -10.60 15.48
CA ARG A 395 -0.94 -10.14 16.87
C ARG A 395 -2.17 -9.29 17.16
N LEU A 396 -2.57 -8.34 16.31
CA LEU A 396 -3.79 -7.55 16.56
C LEU A 396 -5.06 -8.41 16.67
N VAL A 397 -5.14 -9.51 15.92
CA VAL A 397 -6.25 -10.48 16.00
C VAL A 397 -6.20 -11.26 17.31
N GLU A 398 -5.02 -11.67 17.77
CA GLU A 398 -4.80 -12.36 19.05
C GLU A 398 -4.94 -11.43 20.28
N TYR A 399 -4.61 -10.15 20.13
CA TYR A 399 -4.52 -9.16 21.22
C TYR A 399 -5.87 -8.58 21.68
N GLN A 400 -7.00 -8.99 21.10
CA GLN A 400 -8.30 -8.65 21.69
C GLN A 400 -8.48 -9.20 23.12
N GLU A 401 -7.54 -10.01 23.66
CA GLU A 401 -7.63 -10.63 24.99
C GLU A 401 -6.51 -10.30 26.01
N GLN A 402 -5.47 -9.49 25.71
CA GLN A 402 -4.37 -9.22 26.69
C GLN A 402 -3.90 -7.75 26.80
N ASN A 403 -3.56 -7.34 28.03
CA ASN A 403 -3.35 -5.95 28.49
C ASN A 403 -1.91 -5.40 28.39
N ASN A 404 -0.95 -6.07 27.74
CA ASN A 404 0.42 -5.56 27.62
C ASN A 404 0.71 -5.09 26.19
N GLN A 405 1.03 -3.81 26.01
CA GLN A 405 1.35 -3.25 24.70
C GLN A 405 2.83 -3.47 24.34
N PRO A 406 3.18 -4.31 23.34
CA PRO A 406 4.50 -4.28 22.78
C PRO A 406 4.68 -3.02 21.91
N ASP A 407 5.79 -2.31 22.09
CA ASP A 407 6.23 -1.25 21.18
C ASP A 407 6.59 -1.89 19.83
N LEU A 408 5.91 -1.48 18.75
CA LEU A 408 6.06 -2.08 17.43
C LEU A 408 7.23 -1.50 16.63
N GLY A 409 8.04 -0.62 17.24
CA GLY A 409 9.24 -0.04 16.65
C GLY A 409 8.93 0.98 15.55
N HIS A 410 9.60 2.13 15.59
CA HIS A 410 9.35 3.24 14.68
C HIS A 410 10.67 3.80 14.15
N ASP A 411 11.03 3.44 12.92
CA ASP A 411 12.24 3.95 12.27
C ASP A 411 11.91 5.13 11.37
N THR A 412 12.84 6.08 11.23
CA THR A 412 12.72 7.28 10.39
C THR A 412 14.12 7.69 9.98
N VAL A 413 14.28 8.26 8.79
CA VAL A 413 15.58 8.67 8.25
C VAL A 413 15.67 10.17 8.11
N GLY A 414 16.86 10.73 8.32
CA GLY A 414 17.09 12.17 8.26
C GLY A 414 18.52 12.53 7.93
N ALA A 415 18.72 13.74 7.41
CA ALA A 415 20.03 14.28 7.09
C ALA A 415 20.09 15.78 7.32
N ILE A 416 21.24 16.27 7.76
CA ILE A 416 21.57 17.69 7.92
C ILE A 416 22.88 17.99 7.23
N CYS A 417 23.01 19.18 6.67
CA CYS A 417 24.16 19.55 5.85
C CYS A 417 24.47 21.05 5.92
N ILE A 418 25.74 21.39 5.71
CA ILE A 418 26.21 22.73 5.37
C ILE A 418 27.09 22.65 4.12
N ASP A 419 26.88 23.58 3.19
CA ASP A 419 27.69 23.69 1.97
C ASP A 419 28.89 24.65 2.11
N ARG A 420 29.71 24.71 1.06
CA ARG A 420 30.93 25.56 1.03
C ARG A 420 30.64 27.07 1.09
N PHE A 421 29.39 27.47 0.88
CA PHE A 421 28.94 28.86 0.92
C PHE A 421 28.29 29.20 2.26
N GLY A 422 28.25 28.26 3.20
CA GLY A 422 27.64 28.44 4.52
C GLY A 422 26.12 28.26 4.52
N ASN A 423 25.51 27.78 3.42
CA ASN A 423 24.08 27.49 3.44
C ASN A 423 23.82 26.13 4.09
N MET A 424 22.79 26.09 4.92
CA MET A 424 22.38 24.91 5.66
C MET A 424 21.08 24.33 5.12
N ALA A 425 20.94 23.01 5.19
CA ALA A 425 19.69 22.34 4.90
C ALA A 425 19.46 21.19 5.88
N SER A 426 18.19 20.87 6.11
CA SER A 426 17.77 19.71 6.89
C SER A 426 16.60 19.02 6.21
N GLY A 427 16.54 17.69 6.34
CA GLY A 427 15.45 16.89 5.82
C GLY A 427 15.19 15.65 6.65
N VAL A 428 13.99 15.10 6.46
CA VAL A 428 13.48 13.91 7.15
C VAL A 428 12.49 13.19 6.23
N SER A 429 12.46 11.86 6.30
CA SER A 429 11.51 11.01 5.56
C SER A 429 11.15 9.76 6.39
N SER A 430 9.89 9.36 6.35
CA SER A 430 9.34 8.27 7.17
C SER A 430 8.19 7.55 6.47
N GLY A 431 8.09 6.23 6.68
CA GLY A 431 6.89 5.43 6.40
C GLY A 431 5.82 5.55 7.49
N GLY A 432 6.16 6.15 8.63
CA GLY A 432 5.29 6.24 9.81
C GLY A 432 5.23 4.93 10.59
N ILE A 433 4.29 4.85 11.53
CA ILE A 433 4.17 3.69 12.42
C ILE A 433 3.51 2.51 11.70
N SER A 434 3.92 1.30 12.09
CA SER A 434 3.28 0.08 11.61
C SER A 434 1.79 0.07 11.97
N LEU A 435 0.97 -0.40 11.03
CA LEU A 435 -0.49 -0.50 11.19
C LEU A 435 -1.14 0.85 11.52
N LYS A 436 -0.58 1.94 11.00
CA LYS A 436 -1.23 3.24 11.09
C LYS A 436 -2.57 3.25 10.36
N ALA A 437 -3.51 4.05 10.86
CA ALA A 437 -4.70 4.41 10.10
C ALA A 437 -4.27 5.10 8.78
N PRO A 438 -4.83 4.70 7.62
CA PRO A 438 -4.58 5.39 6.37
C PRO A 438 -4.91 6.88 6.48
N GLY A 439 -4.05 7.73 5.94
CA GLY A 439 -4.13 9.18 6.07
C GLY A 439 -3.49 9.76 7.34
N ARG A 440 -2.93 8.93 8.25
CA ARG A 440 -2.13 9.42 9.38
C ARG A 440 -0.84 10.05 8.85
N VAL A 441 -0.61 11.31 9.26
CA VAL A 441 0.61 12.08 8.98
C VAL A 441 1.44 12.19 10.26
N GLY A 442 2.73 11.85 10.16
CA GLY A 442 3.72 11.99 11.22
C GLY A 442 4.49 13.32 11.21
N GLU A 443 5.49 13.40 12.07
CA GLU A 443 6.36 14.55 12.25
C GLU A 443 7.18 14.91 11.01
N ALA A 444 7.50 13.92 10.17
CA ALA A 444 8.35 14.10 8.99
C ALA A 444 7.75 15.09 7.97
N ALA A 445 6.43 15.21 7.89
CA ALA A 445 5.75 16.20 7.03
C ALA A 445 5.43 17.52 7.74
N MET A 446 5.66 17.61 9.06
CA MET A 446 5.20 18.72 9.88
C MET A 446 6.30 19.75 10.12
N TYR A 447 6.00 21.00 9.74
CA TYR A 447 6.90 22.14 9.92
C TYR A 447 7.29 22.33 11.39
N GLY A 448 8.59 22.47 11.67
CA GLY A 448 9.12 22.64 13.03
C GLY A 448 9.10 21.40 13.91
N CYS A 449 8.68 20.25 13.37
CA CYS A 449 8.63 18.98 14.09
C CYS A 449 9.76 18.07 13.63
N GLY A 450 9.70 17.56 12.39
CA GLY A 450 10.65 16.56 11.90
C GLY A 450 12.02 17.10 11.50
N CYS A 451 12.08 18.33 10.97
CA CYS A 451 13.33 18.97 10.59
C CYS A 451 13.28 20.49 10.75
N TRP A 452 14.45 21.10 10.95
CA TRP A 452 14.65 22.56 11.00
C TRP A 452 15.99 22.93 10.36
N SER A 453 16.05 24.06 9.66
CA SER A 453 17.29 24.62 9.13
C SER A 453 17.25 26.14 9.10
N GLN A 454 18.36 26.77 9.50
CA GLN A 454 18.58 28.21 9.39
C GLN A 454 20.07 28.50 9.20
N ASN A 455 20.39 29.50 8.37
CA ASN A 455 21.76 29.98 8.21
C ASN A 455 22.15 30.90 9.38
N GLU A 456 23.46 31.05 9.57
CA GLU A 456 24.01 32.07 10.46
C GLU A 456 23.67 33.46 9.93
N LYS A 457 23.14 34.33 10.81
CA LYS A 457 22.75 35.70 10.46
C LYS A 457 22.73 36.59 11.70
N ASP A 458 23.27 37.81 11.61
CA ASP A 458 23.17 38.84 12.67
C ASP A 458 23.58 38.33 14.07
N ASN A 459 24.72 37.63 14.17
CA ASN A 459 25.23 36.96 15.38
C ASN A 459 24.37 35.80 15.92
N VAL A 460 23.32 35.39 15.21
CA VAL A 460 22.56 34.17 15.48
C VAL A 460 23.27 33.01 14.78
N PRO A 461 23.61 31.91 15.48
CA PRO A 461 24.28 30.77 14.88
C PRO A 461 23.42 30.08 13.83
N GLY A 462 24.09 29.50 12.83
CA GLY A 462 23.47 28.60 11.86
C GLY A 462 23.14 27.27 12.52
N ILE A 463 21.93 26.75 12.30
CA ILE A 463 21.43 25.55 12.97
C ILE A 463 20.69 24.67 11.97
N ALA A 464 20.97 23.37 11.99
CA ALA A 464 20.16 22.36 11.33
C ALA A 464 19.87 21.19 12.28
N CYS A 465 18.63 20.72 12.29
CA CYS A 465 18.17 19.61 13.14
C CYS A 465 17.26 18.66 12.36
N SER A 466 17.35 17.36 12.65
CA SER A 466 16.46 16.33 12.10
C SER A 466 16.19 15.27 13.16
N THR A 467 14.97 14.71 13.20
CA THR A 467 14.52 13.78 14.24
C THR A 467 14.08 12.42 13.70
N THR A 468 14.05 11.44 14.60
CA THR A 468 13.45 10.11 14.45
C THR A 468 12.72 9.74 15.75
N GLY A 469 11.78 8.80 15.70
CA GLY A 469 11.07 8.28 16.88
C GLY A 469 9.55 8.39 16.78
N THR A 470 8.87 8.62 17.90
CA THR A 470 7.40 8.60 17.94
C THR A 470 6.81 9.91 17.45
N GLY A 471 6.19 9.89 16.26
CA GLY A 471 5.69 11.08 15.58
C GLY A 471 4.76 11.97 16.42
N GLU A 472 3.78 11.42 17.14
CA GLU A 472 2.88 12.22 17.99
C GLU A 472 3.64 12.94 19.11
N GLN A 473 4.67 12.30 19.68
CA GLN A 473 5.45 12.87 20.76
C GLN A 473 6.31 14.04 20.25
N ILE A 474 6.91 13.87 19.07
CA ILE A 474 7.73 14.90 18.40
C ILE A 474 6.84 16.08 17.96
N MET A 475 5.68 15.80 17.37
CA MET A 475 4.73 16.84 16.95
C MET A 475 4.17 17.64 18.12
N ARG A 476 3.76 16.96 19.21
CA ARG A 476 3.22 17.63 20.38
C ARG A 476 4.25 18.51 21.07
N THR A 477 5.54 18.22 20.93
CA THR A 477 6.61 19.01 21.53
C THR A 477 7.20 20.07 20.61
N MET A 478 6.92 20.05 19.30
CA MET A 478 7.57 20.90 18.29
C MET A 478 9.10 20.81 18.41
N LEU A 479 9.61 19.58 18.47
CA LEU A 479 10.94 19.32 19.06
C LEU A 479 12.09 20.00 18.31
N THR A 480 12.15 19.94 16.98
CA THR A 480 13.26 20.53 16.22
C THR A 480 13.26 22.05 16.29
N TYR A 481 12.08 22.69 16.30
CA TYR A 481 11.98 24.13 16.53
C TYR A 481 12.47 24.54 17.92
N LYS A 482 12.10 23.79 18.98
CA LYS A 482 12.60 24.05 20.34
C LYS A 482 14.09 23.80 20.47
N CYS A 483 14.60 22.72 19.87
CA CYS A 483 16.03 22.42 19.81
C CYS A 483 16.79 23.59 19.17
N ALA A 484 16.32 24.07 18.02
CA ALA A 484 16.92 25.22 17.35
C ALA A 484 16.88 26.47 18.24
N THR A 485 15.75 26.74 18.89
CA THR A 485 15.62 27.87 19.83
C THR A 485 16.63 27.76 20.99
N ARG A 486 16.86 26.57 21.54
CA ARG A 486 17.90 26.37 22.56
C ARG A 486 19.29 26.59 22.00
N LEU A 487 19.61 26.02 20.85
CA LEU A 487 20.92 26.15 20.21
C LEU A 487 21.28 27.58 19.82
N GLN A 488 20.28 28.44 19.63
CA GLN A 488 20.48 29.89 19.43
C GLN A 488 20.87 30.61 20.73
N ASN A 489 20.27 30.22 21.85
CA ASN A 489 20.36 30.95 23.11
C ASN A 489 21.40 30.36 24.10
N GLU A 490 21.78 29.10 23.90
CA GLU A 490 22.75 28.37 24.72
C GLU A 490 24.06 28.19 23.93
N ASP A 491 25.20 28.55 24.52
CA ASP A 491 26.50 28.45 23.86
C ASP A 491 26.91 26.99 23.65
N ASP A 492 26.77 26.17 24.68
CA ASP A 492 27.13 24.75 24.67
C ASP A 492 26.03 23.90 24.03
N ILE A 493 26.31 23.39 22.83
CA ILE A 493 25.42 22.49 22.07
C ILE A 493 25.12 21.20 22.86
N GLN A 494 26.05 20.69 23.65
CA GLN A 494 25.82 19.45 24.42
C GLN A 494 24.73 19.69 25.48
N SER A 495 24.86 20.76 26.27
CA SER A 495 23.85 21.15 27.26
C SER A 495 22.52 21.50 26.60
N ALA A 496 22.52 22.21 25.47
CA ALA A 496 21.31 22.56 24.74
C ALA A 496 20.55 21.31 24.25
N LEU A 497 21.27 20.34 23.70
CA LEU A 497 20.67 19.09 23.23
C LEU A 497 20.18 18.23 24.40
N ALA A 498 20.95 18.15 25.49
CA ALA A 498 20.54 17.45 26.70
C ALA A 498 19.28 18.08 27.33
N ASN A 499 19.19 19.42 27.39
CA ASN A 499 18.01 20.16 27.85
C ASN A 499 16.82 19.95 26.91
N THR A 500 17.05 19.85 25.59
CA THR A 500 15.99 19.52 24.62
C THR A 500 15.39 18.15 24.91
N LEU A 501 16.22 17.13 25.10
CA LEU A 501 15.76 15.76 25.36
C LEU A 501 15.13 15.61 26.75
N THR A 502 15.71 16.23 27.77
CA THR A 502 15.20 16.13 29.14
C THR A 502 14.00 17.06 29.35
N LYS A 503 14.22 18.38 29.35
CA LYS A 503 13.20 19.36 29.75
C LYS A 503 12.09 19.52 28.72
N ASP A 504 12.41 19.54 27.44
CA ASP A 504 11.41 19.83 26.40
C ASP A 504 10.68 18.58 25.89
N PHE A 505 11.23 17.39 26.14
CA PHE A 505 10.68 16.11 25.70
C PHE A 505 10.32 15.19 26.88
N LEU A 506 11.30 14.62 27.60
CA LEU A 506 11.04 13.67 28.69
C LEU A 506 10.17 14.25 29.81
N ASP A 507 10.46 15.47 30.25
CA ASP A 507 9.72 16.16 31.32
C ASP A 507 8.56 17.02 30.80
N SER A 508 8.29 16.96 29.50
CA SER A 508 7.26 17.77 28.86
C SER A 508 5.88 17.42 29.41
N PRO A 509 5.13 18.40 29.97
CA PRO A 509 3.77 18.19 30.45
C PRO A 509 2.82 17.72 29.34
N LEU A 510 3.15 18.07 28.09
CA LEU A 510 2.40 17.63 26.94
C LEU A 510 2.48 16.10 26.85
N LEU A 511 3.62 15.48 27.14
CA LEU A 511 3.81 14.04 27.00
C LEU A 511 3.39 13.21 28.22
N ASN A 512 2.70 13.78 29.21
CA ASN A 512 2.27 13.07 30.43
C ASN A 512 1.30 11.90 30.18
N ILE A 513 0.70 11.83 28.98
CA ILE A 513 -0.20 10.74 28.59
C ILE A 513 0.54 9.49 28.08
N TYR A 514 1.87 9.55 27.95
CA TYR A 514 2.69 8.46 27.44
C TYR A 514 3.57 7.90 28.55
N ASP A 515 3.52 6.59 28.75
CA ASP A 515 4.38 5.88 29.68
C ASP A 515 5.82 5.78 29.15
N ASN A 516 5.95 5.52 27.84
CA ASN A 516 7.23 5.44 27.13
C ASN A 516 7.39 6.61 26.18
N LYS A 517 8.54 7.30 26.25
CA LYS A 517 8.87 8.46 25.43
C LYS A 517 10.11 8.16 24.61
N SER A 518 9.99 8.26 23.28
CA SER A 518 10.98 7.77 22.33
C SER A 518 11.25 8.81 21.23
N VAL A 519 12.49 9.28 21.20
CA VAL A 519 13.01 10.23 20.21
C VAL A 519 14.51 10.10 20.04
N GLY A 520 14.98 10.34 18.82
CA GLY A 520 16.36 10.65 18.46
C GLY A 520 16.43 11.97 17.70
N ILE A 521 17.53 12.70 17.87
CA ILE A 521 17.79 13.97 17.19
C ILE A 521 19.25 14.08 16.79
N ILE A 522 19.49 14.56 15.58
CA ILE A 522 20.80 15.05 15.12
C ILE A 522 20.76 16.57 14.99
N ALA A 523 21.84 17.24 15.36
CA ALA A 523 21.97 18.68 15.36
C ALA A 523 23.34 19.13 14.84
N LEU A 524 23.35 20.18 14.03
CA LEU A 524 24.55 20.86 13.55
C LEU A 524 24.43 22.34 13.92
N LYS A 525 25.39 22.85 14.68
CA LYS A 525 25.53 24.27 15.01
C LYS A 525 26.77 24.84 14.33
N VAL A 526 26.62 26.03 13.75
CA VAL A 526 27.65 26.74 13.02
C VAL A 526 27.75 28.14 13.59
N HIS A 527 28.96 28.52 13.94
CA HIS A 527 29.25 29.87 14.38
C HIS A 527 30.58 30.35 13.82
N THR A 528 30.57 31.54 13.21
CA THR A 528 31.73 32.16 12.61
C THR A 528 32.16 33.35 13.47
N SER A 529 33.36 33.25 14.03
CA SER A 529 33.96 34.31 14.85
C SER A 529 35.41 34.54 14.43
N ASN A 530 35.81 35.80 14.23
CA ASN A 530 37.17 36.19 13.85
C ASN A 530 37.74 35.38 12.66
N ASP A 531 36.97 35.26 11.57
CA ASP A 531 37.29 34.49 10.36
C ASP A 531 37.51 32.98 10.57
N LYS A 532 37.09 32.44 11.72
CA LYS A 532 37.09 31.01 12.01
C LYS A 532 35.65 30.51 12.14
N THR A 533 35.26 29.61 11.25
CA THR A 533 33.99 28.88 11.35
C THR A 533 34.17 27.65 12.23
N ARG A 534 33.42 27.58 13.33
CA ARG A 534 33.31 26.40 14.19
C ARG A 534 32.06 25.62 13.78
N LEU A 535 32.27 24.34 13.49
CA LEU A 535 31.23 23.38 13.13
C LEU A 535 31.08 22.35 14.24
N GLU A 536 29.90 22.25 14.82
CA GLU A 536 29.62 21.35 15.93
C GLU A 536 28.46 20.44 15.58
N PHE A 537 28.76 19.16 15.40
CA PHE A 537 27.76 18.12 15.16
C PHE A 537 27.56 17.29 16.41
N TRP A 538 26.30 17.17 16.84
CA TRP A 538 25.90 16.38 17.99
C TRP A 538 24.63 15.59 17.68
N TYR A 539 24.43 14.52 18.44
CA TYR A 539 23.24 13.69 18.37
C TYR A 539 22.87 13.24 19.77
N GLY A 540 21.61 12.87 19.97
CA GLY A 540 21.13 12.32 21.23
C GLY A 540 19.79 11.63 21.05
N HIS A 541 19.53 10.62 21.87
CA HIS A 541 18.31 9.83 21.77
C HIS A 541 17.89 9.29 23.14
N THR A 542 16.64 8.86 23.19
CA THR A 542 15.98 8.16 24.32
C THR A 542 15.58 6.73 23.95
N THR A 543 15.65 6.39 22.66
CA THR A 543 15.53 5.02 22.14
C THR A 543 16.68 4.15 22.63
N GLU A 544 16.52 2.83 22.55
CA GLU A 544 17.59 1.88 22.88
C GLU A 544 18.84 2.14 22.03
N ASP A 545 18.66 2.25 20.71
CA ASP A 545 19.73 2.48 19.74
C ASP A 545 19.39 3.61 18.76
N MET A 546 20.41 4.16 18.08
CA MET A 546 20.25 5.17 17.02
C MET A 546 21.44 5.18 16.06
N GLY A 547 21.22 4.66 14.85
CA GLY A 547 22.20 4.70 13.77
C GLY A 547 22.51 6.11 13.27
N ILE A 548 23.80 6.46 13.17
CA ILE A 548 24.29 7.74 12.66
C ILE A 548 25.47 7.58 11.70
N GLY A 549 25.47 8.36 10.62
CA GLY A 549 26.60 8.52 9.72
C GLY A 549 26.99 9.99 9.57
N TYR A 550 28.28 10.30 9.56
CA TYR A 550 28.76 11.66 9.31
C TYR A 550 30.05 11.68 8.50
N MET A 551 30.23 12.74 7.70
CA MET A 551 31.40 12.92 6.84
C MET A 551 31.71 14.41 6.70
N SER A 552 33.01 14.75 6.73
CA SER A 552 33.53 16.08 6.38
C SER A 552 34.19 16.04 5.00
N SER A 553 34.23 17.18 4.31
CA SER A 553 34.87 17.31 3.00
C SER A 553 36.37 16.99 3.02
N THR A 554 37.02 17.12 4.17
CA THR A 554 38.43 16.78 4.40
C THR A 554 38.64 15.31 4.75
N SER A 555 37.57 14.56 4.99
CA SER A 555 37.64 13.13 5.33
C SER A 555 37.58 12.27 4.06
N CYS A 556 38.41 11.23 4.00
CA CYS A 556 38.41 10.29 2.88
C CYS A 556 37.28 9.25 2.94
N LYS A 557 36.70 9.02 4.13
CA LYS A 557 35.61 8.06 4.37
C LYS A 557 34.62 8.60 5.43
N PRO A 558 33.33 8.27 5.33
CA PRO A 558 32.36 8.51 6.39
C PRO A 558 32.72 7.75 7.67
N LYS A 559 32.27 8.27 8.80
CA LYS A 559 32.24 7.58 10.09
C LYS A 559 30.81 7.20 10.40
N VAL A 560 30.61 6.00 10.92
CA VAL A 560 29.28 5.47 11.27
C VAL A 560 29.31 4.93 12.69
N ARG A 561 28.22 5.13 13.43
CA ARG A 561 27.92 4.52 14.71
C ARG A 561 26.50 3.98 14.68
N LEU A 562 26.27 2.84 15.34
CA LEU A 562 24.96 2.25 15.56
C LEU A 562 24.62 2.39 17.04
#